data_AF-A0A924LGA3-F1
#
_entry.id   AF-A0A924LGA3-F1
#
_cell.length_a   1.000
_cell.length_b   1.000
_cell.length_c   1.000
_cell.angle_alpha   90.00
_cell.angle_beta   90.00
_cell.angle_gamma   90.00
#
_symmetry.space_group_name_H-M   'P 1'
#
loop_
_entity.id
_entity.type
_entity.pdbx_description
1 polymer ?
#
loop_
_entity_poly.entity_id
_entity_poly.type
_entity_poly.pdbx_seq_one_letter_code
_entity_poly.pdbx_strand_id
1 'polypeptide(L)'
;MTAANVNGQAAFAASEDADSEGVEGKFYVWTEAKIDHLLGPASAAFKTAFDVSPAGNWEGHTILRRADNGEDTATLAAARAILLNARDQRVRPGRDDKVLADWNGLAIAALARAAFVFNRPDWLAVGQTAYGFVRDNMATATPHGLRLSHAWRLGRVTAAGLLDDHAVMARAALALFEATGTQSYLADAIAMAKAAETWFAGDGEGSYFTTASDATDIPLGPAARPRIAADNATPAGNGVMAAVLARLYHLTGDAAWRRRAEALLMAFGGLGDRLAAAPSLLAAADLLEAGTTVVVAGPQDAHATLDLLSAALAAPDPAVMVLRASDAHGLPRDHPAFGKTDIGGQAAAYLCRGNVCGLPITDPARLAAQLRGRYG
;
A
#
# COMPACT_ATOMS: atom_id res chain seq x y z
N MET A 1 12.26 -9.09 0.77
CA MET A 1 12.62 -10.07 1.82
C MET A 1 11.34 -10.53 2.48
N THR A 2 11.13 -11.82 2.68
CA THR A 2 9.89 -12.36 3.25
C THR A 2 10.16 -13.27 4.44
N ALA A 3 9.17 -13.35 5.34
CA ALA A 3 9.07 -14.36 6.38
C ALA A 3 7.89 -15.27 6.05
N ALA A 4 8.08 -16.58 6.16
CA ALA A 4 7.08 -17.58 5.79
C ALA A 4 6.59 -18.37 7.00
N ASN A 5 5.33 -18.78 6.98
CA ASN A 5 4.79 -19.74 7.93
C ASN A 5 5.08 -21.19 7.47
N VAL A 6 4.69 -22.16 8.30
CA VAL A 6 4.90 -23.60 8.04
C VAL A 6 4.21 -24.11 6.77
N ASN A 7 3.22 -23.37 6.25
CA ASN A 7 2.48 -23.71 5.03
C ASN A 7 3.04 -23.03 3.78
N GLY A 8 4.18 -22.31 3.90
CA GLY A 8 4.82 -21.60 2.79
C GLY A 8 4.15 -20.30 2.38
N GLN A 9 3.08 -19.85 3.06
CA GLN A 9 2.58 -18.48 2.90
C GLN A 9 3.60 -17.50 3.49
N ALA A 10 3.79 -16.35 2.84
CA ALA A 10 4.82 -15.41 3.25
C ALA A 10 4.35 -13.95 3.19
N ALA A 11 4.87 -13.15 4.13
CA ALA A 11 4.71 -11.71 4.20
C ALA A 11 6.08 -11.03 4.27
N PHE A 12 6.13 -9.70 4.14
CA PHE A 12 7.36 -8.94 4.23
C PHE A 12 7.90 -8.93 5.66
N ALA A 13 9.20 -9.18 5.79
CA ALA A 13 9.93 -9.02 7.04
C ALA A 13 10.18 -7.53 7.34
N ALA A 14 10.34 -7.18 8.61
CA ALA A 14 10.47 -5.80 9.08
C ALA A 14 11.72 -5.13 8.52
N SER A 15 12.91 -5.67 8.79
CA SER A 15 14.15 -5.04 8.37
C SER A 15 15.30 -6.02 8.17
N GLU A 16 16.30 -5.54 7.44
CA GLU A 16 17.65 -6.08 7.42
C GLU A 16 18.58 -4.98 7.93
N ASP A 17 19.52 -5.36 8.79
CA ASP A 17 20.51 -4.48 9.39
C ASP A 17 21.39 -3.85 8.30
N ALA A 18 21.92 -2.67 8.56
CA ALA A 18 22.95 -2.06 7.71
C ALA A 18 24.31 -2.72 7.96
N ASP A 19 24.53 -3.25 9.17
CA ASP A 19 25.80 -3.80 9.60
C ASP A 19 25.96 -5.26 9.22
N SER A 20 27.11 -5.60 8.65
CA SER A 20 27.59 -6.98 8.58
C SER A 20 28.92 -7.09 9.30
N GLU A 21 29.03 -8.06 10.20
CA GLU A 21 30.21 -8.26 11.05
C GLU A 21 30.60 -6.99 11.84
N GLY A 22 29.61 -6.19 12.26
CA GLY A 22 29.82 -4.95 13.02
C GLY A 22 30.35 -3.77 12.19
N VAL A 23 30.25 -3.84 10.87
CA VAL A 23 30.65 -2.77 9.95
C VAL A 23 29.50 -2.44 9.01
N GLU A 24 29.05 -1.19 9.07
CA GLU A 24 27.98 -0.65 8.22
C GLU A 24 28.31 -0.83 6.74
N GLY A 25 27.36 -1.33 5.94
CA GLY A 25 27.50 -1.44 4.50
C GLY A 25 28.50 -2.49 3.99
N LYS A 26 29.27 -3.16 4.86
CA LYS A 26 30.31 -4.14 4.49
C LYS A 26 29.81 -5.24 3.55
N PHE A 27 28.56 -5.67 3.72
CA PHE A 27 27.94 -6.65 2.85
C PHE A 27 27.77 -6.16 1.40
N TYR A 28 27.55 -4.86 1.20
CA TYR A 28 27.13 -4.27 -0.07
C TYR A 28 28.26 -3.68 -0.92
N VAL A 29 29.37 -3.31 -0.29
CA VAL A 29 30.45 -2.56 -0.93
C VAL A 29 31.45 -3.44 -1.70
N TRP A 30 32.13 -2.84 -2.67
CA TRP A 30 33.11 -3.51 -3.53
C TRP A 30 34.39 -2.70 -3.65
N THR A 31 35.51 -3.38 -3.94
CA THR A 31 36.73 -2.73 -4.42
C THR A 31 36.88 -3.00 -5.91
N GLU A 32 37.50 -2.06 -6.63
CA GLU A 32 37.79 -2.22 -8.05
C GLU A 32 38.58 -3.51 -8.31
N ALA A 33 39.62 -3.77 -7.52
CA ALA A 33 40.46 -4.97 -7.65
C ALA A 33 39.64 -6.27 -7.52
N LYS A 34 38.62 -6.29 -6.64
CA LYS A 34 37.75 -7.46 -6.50
C LYS A 34 36.85 -7.65 -7.71
N ILE A 35 36.35 -6.56 -8.30
CA ILE A 35 35.54 -6.60 -9.52
C ILE A 35 36.40 -7.07 -10.71
N ASP A 36 37.60 -6.51 -10.87
CA ASP A 36 38.55 -6.92 -11.91
C ASP A 36 38.88 -8.41 -11.82
N HIS A 37 39.12 -8.90 -10.61
CA HIS A 37 39.40 -10.32 -10.38
C HIS A 37 38.22 -11.24 -10.71
N LEU A 38 36.99 -10.86 -10.35
CA LEU A 38 35.79 -11.68 -10.55
C LEU A 38 35.27 -11.66 -11.99
N LEU A 39 35.37 -10.52 -12.67
CA LEU A 39 34.77 -10.31 -13.99
C LEU A 39 35.77 -10.47 -15.14
N GLY A 40 37.08 -10.39 -14.87
CA GLY A 40 38.12 -10.49 -15.88
C GLY A 40 37.88 -9.51 -17.05
N PRO A 41 37.84 -9.97 -18.31
CA PRO A 41 37.63 -9.10 -19.47
C PRO A 41 36.34 -8.26 -19.44
N ALA A 42 35.30 -8.74 -18.75
CA ALA A 42 34.03 -8.02 -18.64
C ALA A 42 34.10 -6.82 -17.68
N SER A 43 35.18 -6.71 -16.88
CA SER A 43 35.29 -5.69 -15.84
C SER A 43 35.27 -4.27 -16.41
N ALA A 44 36.02 -3.98 -17.48
CA ALA A 44 36.13 -2.62 -18.02
C ALA A 44 34.75 -2.01 -18.37
N ALA A 45 33.93 -2.76 -19.11
CA ALA A 45 32.58 -2.34 -19.46
C ALA A 45 31.67 -2.22 -18.23
N PHE A 46 31.81 -3.14 -17.27
CA PHE A 46 31.03 -3.11 -16.04
C PHE A 46 31.38 -1.87 -15.19
N LYS A 47 32.66 -1.55 -15.04
CA LYS A 47 33.12 -0.39 -14.25
C LYS A 47 32.58 0.93 -14.80
N THR A 48 32.59 1.10 -16.13
CA THR A 48 31.98 2.26 -16.78
C THR A 48 30.46 2.32 -16.53
N ALA A 49 29.77 1.19 -16.63
CA ALA A 49 28.32 1.15 -16.44
C ALA A 49 27.88 1.37 -14.98
N PHE A 50 28.74 1.04 -14.01
CA PHE A 50 28.40 1.00 -12.58
C PHE A 50 29.20 1.98 -11.68
N ASP A 51 29.84 2.99 -12.27
CA ASP A 51 30.57 4.05 -11.55
C ASP A 51 31.64 3.50 -10.60
N VAL A 52 32.42 2.54 -11.09
CA VAL A 52 33.50 1.91 -10.30
C VAL A 52 34.81 2.62 -10.60
N SER A 53 35.49 3.07 -9.54
CA SER A 53 36.81 3.69 -9.62
C SER A 53 37.75 3.13 -8.56
N PRO A 54 39.09 3.30 -8.71
CA PRO A 54 40.05 2.89 -7.68
C PRO A 54 39.81 3.55 -6.32
N ALA A 55 39.31 4.79 -6.31
CA ALA A 55 39.02 5.54 -5.09
C ALA A 55 37.69 5.15 -4.43
N GLY A 56 36.82 4.45 -5.16
CA GLY A 56 35.45 4.20 -4.76
C GLY A 56 34.55 5.44 -4.86
N ASN A 57 33.30 5.29 -4.44
CA ASN A 57 32.29 6.36 -4.36
C ASN A 57 31.68 6.50 -2.95
N TRP A 58 32.12 5.68 -1.98
CA TRP A 58 31.70 5.72 -0.59
C TRP A 58 32.79 5.11 0.32
N GLU A 59 33.35 5.90 1.24
CA GLU A 59 34.34 5.46 2.25
C GLU A 59 35.48 4.58 1.70
N GLY A 60 36.06 4.95 0.55
CA GLY A 60 37.15 4.20 -0.10
C GLY A 60 36.72 2.90 -0.77
N HIS A 61 35.41 2.63 -0.83
CA HIS A 61 34.79 1.50 -1.51
C HIS A 61 33.76 1.97 -2.53
N THR A 62 33.23 1.03 -3.32
CA THR A 62 32.20 1.30 -4.32
C THR A 62 30.87 0.69 -3.90
N ILE A 63 29.85 1.53 -3.79
CA ILE A 63 28.44 1.13 -3.87
C ILE A 63 28.09 1.11 -5.36
N LEU A 64 27.76 -0.08 -5.88
CA LEU A 64 27.41 -0.24 -7.29
C LEU A 64 26.11 0.52 -7.59
N ARG A 65 26.22 1.56 -8.41
CA ARG A 65 25.08 2.35 -8.89
C ARG A 65 25.14 2.41 -10.41
N ARG A 66 24.00 2.34 -11.09
CA ARG A 66 23.99 2.51 -12.54
C ARG A 66 24.38 3.97 -12.86
N ALA A 67 25.40 4.15 -13.69
CA ALA A 67 25.94 5.46 -14.06
C ALA A 67 25.17 6.12 -15.22
N ASP A 68 24.50 5.32 -16.06
CA ASP A 68 23.75 5.75 -17.23
C ASP A 68 22.37 5.09 -17.34
N ASN A 69 21.55 5.55 -18.29
CA ASN A 69 20.31 4.87 -18.67
C ASN A 69 20.52 3.91 -19.85
N GLY A 70 21.74 3.40 -20.04
CA GLY A 70 22.07 2.52 -21.15
C GLY A 70 21.35 1.18 -21.05
N GLU A 71 21.23 0.48 -22.18
CA GLU A 71 20.61 -0.85 -22.21
C GLU A 71 21.34 -1.82 -21.26
N ASP A 72 20.56 -2.74 -20.69
CA ASP A 72 21.09 -3.81 -19.86
C ASP A 72 21.51 -4.98 -20.74
N THR A 73 22.77 -4.99 -21.15
CA THR A 73 23.30 -6.01 -22.04
C THR A 73 23.43 -7.37 -21.34
N ALA A 74 23.42 -8.46 -22.12
CA ALA A 74 23.64 -9.81 -21.59
C ALA A 74 24.96 -9.93 -20.80
N THR A 75 25.99 -9.18 -21.22
CA THR A 75 27.28 -9.11 -20.51
C THR A 75 27.15 -8.48 -19.12
N LEU A 76 26.41 -7.37 -19.00
CA LEU A 76 26.18 -6.72 -17.69
C LEU A 76 25.30 -7.59 -16.79
N ALA A 77 24.29 -8.26 -17.34
CA ALA A 77 23.46 -9.22 -16.61
C ALA A 77 24.29 -10.39 -16.06
N ALA A 78 25.15 -10.99 -16.88
CA ALA A 78 26.06 -12.05 -16.45
C ALA A 78 27.05 -11.57 -15.37
N ALA A 79 27.63 -10.38 -15.53
CA ALA A 79 28.52 -9.78 -14.54
C ALA A 79 27.80 -9.55 -13.19
N ARG A 80 26.57 -9.02 -13.19
CA ARG A 80 25.79 -8.87 -11.96
C ARG A 80 25.49 -10.21 -11.29
N ALA A 81 25.21 -11.26 -12.05
CA ALA A 81 25.00 -12.59 -11.49
C ALA A 81 26.26 -13.13 -10.79
N ILE A 82 27.45 -12.95 -11.40
CA ILE A 82 28.74 -13.32 -10.78
C ILE A 82 28.95 -12.56 -9.47
N LEU A 83 28.78 -11.23 -9.49
CA LEU A 83 28.95 -10.39 -8.30
C LEU A 83 27.90 -10.70 -7.23
N LEU A 84 26.65 -10.98 -7.61
CA LEU A 84 25.60 -11.39 -6.68
C LEU A 84 25.99 -12.70 -5.98
N ASN A 85 26.40 -13.73 -6.74
CA ASN A 85 26.85 -15.00 -6.19
C ASN A 85 28.03 -14.83 -5.24
N ALA A 86 29.01 -13.98 -5.59
CA ALA A 86 30.16 -13.69 -4.73
C ALA A 86 29.75 -12.92 -3.46
N ARG A 87 28.76 -12.03 -3.55
CA ARG A 87 28.21 -11.32 -2.37
C ARG A 87 27.44 -12.27 -1.46
N ASP A 88 26.70 -13.23 -2.03
CA ASP A 88 25.92 -14.20 -1.25
C ASP A 88 26.78 -15.17 -0.44
N GLN A 89 28.10 -15.23 -0.67
CA GLN A 89 29.06 -15.94 0.19
C GLN A 89 29.54 -15.12 1.40
N ARG A 90 29.20 -13.83 1.48
CA ARG A 90 29.57 -12.96 2.62
C ARG A 90 28.62 -13.20 3.78
N VAL A 91 29.06 -12.87 5.00
CA VAL A 91 28.17 -12.79 6.15
C VAL A 91 27.08 -11.76 5.86
N ARG A 92 25.81 -12.17 5.90
CA ARG A 92 24.69 -11.26 5.70
C ARG A 92 24.47 -10.39 6.94
N PRO A 93 23.96 -9.16 6.76
CA PRO A 93 23.47 -8.39 7.90
C PRO A 93 22.40 -9.16 8.68
N GLY A 94 22.25 -8.81 9.96
CA GLY A 94 21.18 -9.36 10.79
C GLY A 94 19.80 -9.07 10.18
N ARG A 95 18.85 -10.00 10.32
CA ARG A 95 17.49 -9.80 9.80
C ARG A 95 16.49 -9.80 10.95
N ASP A 96 15.69 -8.74 11.06
CA ASP A 96 14.47 -8.77 11.87
C ASP A 96 13.35 -9.38 11.01
N ASP A 97 13.11 -10.68 11.23
CA ASP A 97 12.12 -11.48 10.52
C ASP A 97 10.71 -11.37 11.10
N LYS A 98 10.44 -10.37 11.94
CA LYS A 98 9.07 -9.99 12.31
C LYS A 98 8.30 -9.55 11.08
N VAL A 99 7.03 -9.93 11.04
CA VAL A 99 6.02 -9.40 10.13
C VAL A 99 5.21 -8.38 10.91
N LEU A 100 5.24 -7.12 10.50
CA LEU A 100 4.41 -6.05 11.08
C LEU A 100 3.20 -5.80 10.17
N ALA A 101 2.00 -5.74 10.76
CA ALA A 101 0.77 -5.64 9.99
C ALA A 101 0.67 -4.31 9.24
N ASP A 102 0.96 -3.20 9.90
CA ASP A 102 1.03 -1.86 9.30
C ASP A 102 2.02 -1.79 8.13
N TRP A 103 3.27 -2.23 8.28
CA TRP A 103 4.28 -2.16 7.21
C TRP A 103 3.92 -3.05 6.03
N ASN A 104 3.37 -4.23 6.30
CA ASN A 104 2.87 -5.09 5.25
C ASN A 104 1.69 -4.45 4.52
N GLY A 105 0.75 -3.83 5.22
CA GLY A 105 -0.36 -3.13 4.58
C GLY A 105 0.10 -1.98 3.68
N LEU A 106 1.15 -1.22 4.07
CA LEU A 106 1.77 -0.21 3.18
C LEU A 106 2.33 -0.85 1.90
N ALA A 107 3.10 -1.93 2.04
CA ALA A 107 3.70 -2.64 0.91
C ALA A 107 2.63 -3.25 0.00
N ILE A 108 1.60 -3.88 0.55
CA ILE A 108 0.50 -4.50 -0.19
C ILE A 108 -0.26 -3.45 -0.99
N ALA A 109 -0.65 -2.32 -0.37
CA ALA A 109 -1.35 -1.25 -1.06
C ALA A 109 -0.50 -0.66 -2.20
N ALA A 110 0.80 -0.50 -1.98
CA ALA A 110 1.73 -0.02 -3.00
C ALA A 110 1.86 -1.01 -4.18
N LEU A 111 2.02 -2.31 -3.89
CA LEU A 111 2.13 -3.36 -4.91
C LEU A 111 0.85 -3.49 -5.74
N ALA A 112 -0.31 -3.44 -5.09
CA ALA A 112 -1.61 -3.52 -5.75
C ALA A 112 -1.78 -2.41 -6.79
N ARG A 113 -1.35 -1.18 -6.46
CA ARG A 113 -1.39 -0.04 -7.39
C ARG A 113 -0.29 -0.10 -8.45
N ALA A 114 0.95 -0.39 -8.03
CA ALA A 114 2.10 -0.43 -8.91
C ALA A 114 1.97 -1.52 -9.99
N ALA A 115 1.30 -2.62 -9.69
CA ALA A 115 1.01 -3.68 -10.66
C ALA A 115 0.33 -3.16 -11.93
N PHE A 116 -0.59 -2.19 -11.83
CA PHE A 116 -1.26 -1.62 -13.00
C PHE A 116 -0.44 -0.53 -13.68
N VAL A 117 0.26 0.31 -12.90
CA VAL A 117 1.12 1.37 -13.45
C VAL A 117 2.27 0.79 -14.29
N PHE A 118 2.86 -0.32 -13.83
CA PHE A 118 4.04 -0.94 -14.45
C PHE A 118 3.71 -2.21 -15.25
N ASN A 119 2.44 -2.58 -15.37
CA ASN A 119 2.00 -3.82 -16.02
C ASN A 119 2.71 -5.07 -15.43
N ARG A 120 2.69 -5.19 -14.11
CA ARG A 120 3.32 -6.26 -13.32
C ARG A 120 2.28 -7.06 -12.53
N PRO A 121 1.53 -7.98 -13.17
CA PRO A 121 0.53 -8.79 -12.48
C PRO A 121 1.13 -9.67 -11.38
N ASP A 122 2.41 -10.03 -11.50
CA ASP A 122 3.13 -10.75 -10.46
C ASP A 122 3.31 -9.94 -9.17
N TRP A 123 3.37 -8.60 -9.25
CA TRP A 123 3.41 -7.74 -8.06
C TRP A 123 2.08 -7.75 -7.30
N LEU A 124 0.96 -7.76 -8.02
CA LEU A 124 -0.36 -7.92 -7.41
C LEU A 124 -0.47 -9.26 -6.70
N ALA A 125 -0.01 -10.35 -7.33
CA ALA A 125 -0.02 -11.68 -6.72
C ALA A 125 0.82 -11.74 -5.43
N VAL A 126 1.98 -11.08 -5.39
CA VAL A 126 2.79 -10.94 -4.17
C VAL A 126 2.01 -10.19 -3.09
N GLY A 127 1.34 -9.08 -3.43
CA GLY A 127 0.49 -8.33 -2.50
C GLY A 127 -0.66 -9.17 -1.94
N GLN A 128 -1.36 -9.94 -2.77
CA GLN A 128 -2.42 -10.85 -2.34
C GLN A 128 -1.90 -11.96 -1.41
N THR A 129 -0.73 -12.52 -1.70
CA THR A 129 -0.09 -13.54 -0.85
C THR A 129 0.25 -12.98 0.52
N ALA A 130 0.88 -11.80 0.57
CA ALA A 130 1.21 -11.13 1.83
C ALA A 130 -0.03 -10.72 2.63
N TYR A 131 -1.09 -10.25 1.96
CA TYR A 131 -2.36 -9.95 2.62
C TYR A 131 -2.97 -11.20 3.25
N GLY A 132 -3.02 -12.32 2.51
CA GLY A 132 -3.51 -13.61 3.02
C GLY A 132 -2.74 -14.04 4.26
N PHE A 133 -1.41 -13.89 4.26
CA PHE A 133 -0.59 -14.19 5.44
C PHE A 133 -1.03 -13.38 6.67
N VAL A 134 -1.11 -12.04 6.56
CA VAL A 134 -1.51 -11.18 7.70
C VAL A 134 -2.94 -11.50 8.12
N ARG A 135 -3.84 -11.69 7.16
CA ARG A 135 -5.25 -12.01 7.42
C ARG A 135 -5.44 -13.33 8.15
N ASP A 136 -4.67 -14.35 7.80
CA ASP A 136 -4.81 -15.71 8.34
C ASP A 136 -4.05 -15.90 9.66
N ASN A 137 -2.92 -15.20 9.84
CA ASN A 137 -2.02 -15.44 10.97
C ASN A 137 -2.06 -14.33 12.04
N MET A 138 -2.56 -13.14 11.71
CA MET A 138 -2.51 -11.97 12.58
C MET A 138 -3.88 -11.35 12.87
N ALA A 139 -4.92 -11.79 12.16
CA ALA A 139 -6.27 -11.26 12.30
C ALA A 139 -7.22 -12.26 12.98
N THR A 140 -8.00 -11.79 13.95
CA THR A 140 -9.00 -12.56 14.67
C THR A 140 -10.39 -11.97 14.42
N ALA A 141 -11.32 -12.80 13.96
CA ALA A 141 -12.72 -12.38 13.83
C ALA A 141 -13.37 -12.25 15.21
N THR A 142 -14.14 -11.18 15.39
CA THR A 142 -14.83 -10.85 16.63
C THR A 142 -16.27 -10.40 16.33
N PRO A 143 -17.16 -10.31 17.34
CA PRO A 143 -18.47 -9.67 17.15
C PRO A 143 -18.40 -8.22 16.67
N HIS A 144 -17.27 -7.55 16.86
CA HIS A 144 -17.05 -6.14 16.52
C HIS A 144 -16.20 -5.94 15.26
N GLY A 145 -16.01 -6.98 14.45
CA GLY A 145 -15.24 -6.93 13.21
C GLY A 145 -13.94 -7.70 13.29
N LEU A 146 -12.92 -7.24 12.55
CA LEU A 146 -11.67 -7.96 12.38
C LEU A 146 -10.55 -7.28 13.18
N ARG A 147 -10.05 -7.97 14.20
CA ARG A 147 -9.04 -7.45 15.13
C ARG A 147 -7.65 -7.93 14.76
N LEU A 148 -6.71 -7.02 14.58
CA LEU A 148 -5.33 -7.33 14.25
C LEU A 148 -4.42 -7.39 15.48
N SER A 149 -3.40 -8.25 15.39
CA SER A 149 -2.20 -8.21 16.21
C SER A 149 -1.14 -7.37 15.50
N HIS A 150 -0.26 -6.71 16.26
CA HIS A 150 0.74 -5.82 15.67
C HIS A 150 1.83 -6.58 14.90
N ALA A 151 2.43 -7.60 15.52
CA ALA A 151 3.55 -8.31 14.95
C ALA A 151 3.37 -9.83 15.02
N TRP A 152 3.94 -10.53 14.03
CA TRP A 152 4.09 -11.97 13.99
C TRP A 152 5.55 -12.35 13.85
N ARG A 153 5.97 -13.41 14.53
CA ARG A 153 7.31 -13.99 14.38
C ARG A 153 7.31 -15.47 14.76
N LEU A 154 7.75 -16.33 13.84
CA LEU A 154 7.93 -17.78 14.08
C LEU A 154 6.69 -18.45 14.74
N GLY A 155 5.51 -18.18 14.19
CA GLY A 155 4.24 -18.76 14.65
C GLY A 155 3.63 -18.10 15.87
N ARG A 156 4.22 -17.03 16.40
CA ARG A 156 3.70 -16.26 17.54
C ARG A 156 3.27 -14.87 17.10
N VAL A 157 2.15 -14.41 17.64
CA VAL A 157 1.70 -13.02 17.51
C VAL A 157 1.95 -12.26 18.81
N THR A 158 2.11 -10.94 18.72
CA THR A 158 2.18 -10.05 19.90
C THR A 158 0.79 -9.78 20.49
N ALA A 159 0.74 -8.95 21.55
CA ALA A 159 -0.48 -8.39 22.10
C ALA A 159 -1.27 -7.54 21.08
N ALA A 160 -2.36 -6.91 21.53
CA ALA A 160 -3.31 -6.15 20.72
C ALA A 160 -2.63 -5.21 19.71
N GLY A 161 -3.12 -5.22 18.46
CA GLY A 161 -2.66 -4.30 17.43
C GLY A 161 -2.96 -2.83 17.77
N LEU A 162 -2.31 -1.96 17.02
CA LEU A 162 -2.47 -0.52 17.05
C LEU A 162 -3.52 -0.07 16.03
N LEU A 163 -3.91 1.20 16.10
CA LEU A 163 -4.78 1.82 15.10
C LEU A 163 -4.15 1.72 13.71
N ASP A 164 -2.84 1.96 13.62
CA ASP A 164 -2.05 1.94 12.40
C ASP A 164 -2.17 0.58 11.68
N ASP A 165 -2.12 -0.53 12.42
CA ASP A 165 -2.31 -1.88 11.87
C ASP A 165 -3.68 -2.01 11.17
N HIS A 166 -4.75 -1.57 11.85
CA HIS A 166 -6.12 -1.65 11.33
C HIS A 166 -6.35 -0.70 10.16
N ALA A 167 -5.87 0.55 10.26
CA ALA A 167 -6.02 1.55 9.24
C ALA A 167 -5.29 1.16 7.95
N VAL A 168 -4.04 0.72 8.08
CA VAL A 168 -3.20 0.43 6.94
C VAL A 168 -3.57 -0.91 6.28
N MET A 169 -3.95 -1.93 7.06
CA MET A 169 -4.48 -3.16 6.47
C MET A 169 -5.87 -2.98 5.86
N ALA A 170 -6.73 -2.12 6.40
CA ALA A 170 -7.99 -1.77 5.74
C ALA A 170 -7.75 -1.05 4.41
N ARG A 171 -6.77 -0.13 4.36
CA ARG A 171 -6.33 0.50 3.10
C ARG A 171 -5.81 -0.54 2.10
N ALA A 172 -5.02 -1.51 2.55
CA ALA A 172 -4.52 -2.59 1.70
C ALA A 172 -5.66 -3.46 1.14
N ALA A 173 -6.65 -3.79 1.98
CA ALA A 173 -7.84 -4.52 1.57
C ALA A 173 -8.63 -3.74 0.51
N LEU A 174 -8.85 -2.44 0.70
CA LEU A 174 -9.53 -1.61 -0.31
C LEU A 174 -8.75 -1.56 -1.64
N ALA A 175 -7.42 -1.42 -1.59
CA ALA A 175 -6.59 -1.44 -2.78
C ALA A 175 -6.70 -2.79 -3.54
N LEU A 176 -6.73 -3.91 -2.82
CA LEU A 176 -6.93 -5.24 -3.42
C LEU A 176 -8.36 -5.42 -3.96
N PHE A 177 -9.37 -4.93 -3.24
CA PHE A 177 -10.75 -4.91 -3.70
C PHE A 177 -10.88 -4.17 -5.05
N GLU A 178 -10.32 -2.96 -5.15
CA GLU A 178 -10.38 -2.17 -6.38
C GLU A 178 -9.60 -2.85 -7.53
N ALA A 179 -8.44 -3.44 -7.21
CA ALA A 179 -7.64 -4.17 -8.19
C ALA A 179 -8.35 -5.42 -8.75
N THR A 180 -9.01 -6.19 -7.88
CA THR A 180 -9.49 -7.55 -8.25
C THR A 180 -11.00 -7.65 -8.39
N GLY A 181 -11.77 -6.74 -7.79
CA GLY A 181 -13.22 -6.86 -7.60
C GLY A 181 -13.63 -7.89 -6.55
N THR A 182 -12.69 -8.44 -5.76
CA THR A 182 -12.99 -9.52 -4.82
C THR A 182 -13.66 -8.96 -3.55
N GLN A 183 -14.94 -9.27 -3.38
CA GLN A 183 -15.79 -8.73 -2.30
C GLN A 183 -15.30 -9.01 -0.87
N SER A 184 -14.57 -10.11 -0.64
CA SER A 184 -14.02 -10.42 0.68
C SER A 184 -13.05 -9.35 1.19
N TYR A 185 -12.31 -8.68 0.31
CA TYR A 185 -11.43 -7.59 0.70
C TYR A 185 -12.21 -6.35 1.17
N LEU A 186 -13.30 -5.99 0.49
CA LEU A 186 -14.17 -4.90 0.95
C LEU A 186 -14.81 -5.25 2.31
N ALA A 187 -15.27 -6.49 2.47
CA ALA A 187 -15.82 -6.97 3.74
C ALA A 187 -14.80 -6.91 4.88
N ASP A 188 -13.55 -7.30 4.63
CA ASP A 188 -12.46 -7.20 5.60
C ASP A 188 -12.14 -5.73 5.95
N ALA A 189 -12.09 -4.83 4.97
CA ALA A 189 -11.87 -3.39 5.21
C ALA A 189 -12.96 -2.81 6.14
N ILE A 190 -14.22 -3.13 5.87
CA ILE A 190 -15.37 -2.76 6.73
C ILE A 190 -15.20 -3.36 8.13
N ALA A 191 -14.80 -4.63 8.23
CA ALA A 191 -14.61 -5.30 9.52
C ALA A 191 -13.46 -4.67 10.34
N MET A 192 -12.37 -4.26 9.70
CA MET A 192 -11.27 -3.55 10.36
C MET A 192 -11.66 -2.13 10.78
N ALA A 193 -12.46 -1.42 9.98
CA ALA A 193 -13.00 -0.11 10.37
C ALA A 193 -13.95 -0.22 11.57
N LYS A 194 -14.81 -1.24 11.62
CA LYS A 194 -15.66 -1.52 12.79
C LYS A 194 -14.86 -1.87 14.05
N ALA A 195 -13.76 -2.60 13.89
CA ALA A 195 -12.84 -2.86 14.99
C ALA A 195 -12.18 -1.56 15.46
N ALA A 196 -11.79 -0.68 14.53
CA ALA A 196 -11.26 0.64 14.87
C ALA A 196 -12.22 1.45 15.75
N GLU A 197 -13.52 1.47 15.40
CA GLU A 197 -14.56 2.10 16.23
C GLU A 197 -14.63 1.53 17.64
N THR A 198 -14.51 0.22 17.78
CA THR A 198 -14.74 -0.44 19.08
C THR A 198 -13.55 -0.28 20.03
N TRP A 199 -12.33 -0.45 19.53
CA TRP A 199 -11.14 -0.49 20.37
C TRP A 199 -10.37 0.83 20.44
N PHE A 200 -10.49 1.69 19.42
CA PHE A 200 -9.63 2.85 19.29
C PHE A 200 -10.40 4.17 19.34
N ALA A 201 -11.70 4.20 19.09
CA ALA A 201 -12.47 5.43 19.22
C ALA A 201 -12.49 5.87 20.70
N GLY A 202 -12.36 7.17 20.92
CA GLY A 202 -12.38 7.76 22.26
C GLY A 202 -13.76 8.26 22.69
N ASP A 203 -13.75 9.11 23.73
CA ASP A 203 -14.92 9.57 24.51
C ASP A 203 -15.82 10.58 23.78
N GLY A 204 -15.98 10.47 22.46
CA GLY A 204 -16.87 11.31 21.65
C GLY A 204 -16.21 12.47 20.89
N GLU A 205 -14.88 12.62 20.98
CA GLU A 205 -14.14 13.68 20.27
C GLU A 205 -13.88 13.39 18.77
N GLY A 206 -14.32 12.24 18.25
CA GLY A 206 -14.19 11.89 16.83
C GLY A 206 -12.81 11.35 16.40
N SER A 207 -11.74 11.59 17.17
CA SER A 207 -10.41 10.99 16.92
C SER A 207 -10.29 9.56 17.42
N TYR A 208 -9.29 8.82 16.93
CA TYR A 208 -8.87 7.54 17.49
C TYR A 208 -7.58 7.66 18.30
N PHE A 209 -7.50 6.85 19.35
CA PHE A 209 -6.28 6.55 20.07
C PHE A 209 -5.40 5.56 19.28
N THR A 210 -4.09 5.64 19.50
CA THR A 210 -3.12 4.76 18.83
C THR A 210 -3.19 3.32 19.37
N THR A 211 -3.31 3.17 20.68
CA THR A 211 -3.41 1.87 21.35
C THR A 211 -4.85 1.46 21.58
N ALA A 212 -5.14 0.16 21.64
CA ALA A 212 -6.48 -0.36 21.94
C ALA A 212 -6.94 -0.03 23.37
N SER A 213 -8.25 0.05 23.59
CA SER A 213 -8.87 0.40 24.88
C SER A 213 -8.69 -0.65 25.97
N ASP A 214 -8.45 -1.90 25.57
CA ASP A 214 -8.19 -3.05 26.44
C ASP A 214 -6.70 -3.42 26.49
N ALA A 215 -5.81 -2.57 25.97
CA ALA A 215 -4.36 -2.75 26.12
C ALA A 215 -3.97 -2.60 27.60
N THR A 216 -3.28 -3.61 28.14
CA THR A 216 -2.92 -3.70 29.56
C THR A 216 -1.49 -3.25 29.86
N ASP A 217 -0.69 -3.01 28.81
CA ASP A 217 0.74 -2.75 28.84
C ASP A 217 1.10 -1.30 28.47
N ILE A 218 0.19 -0.36 28.75
CA ILE A 218 0.43 1.08 28.49
C ILE A 218 1.30 1.65 29.63
N PRO A 219 2.55 2.09 29.37
CA PRO A 219 3.50 2.49 30.43
C PRO A 219 3.01 3.64 31.33
N LEU A 220 2.17 4.52 30.78
CA LEU A 220 1.59 5.68 31.47
C LEU A 220 0.12 5.46 31.87
N GLY A 221 -0.38 4.22 31.76
CA GLY A 221 -1.75 3.84 32.08
C GLY A 221 -2.78 4.16 30.98
N PRO A 222 -4.01 3.63 31.10
CA PRO A 222 -5.05 3.72 30.07
C PRO A 222 -5.56 5.13 29.79
N ALA A 223 -5.33 6.08 30.71
CA ALA A 223 -5.68 7.49 30.53
C ALA A 223 -4.69 8.27 29.63
N ALA A 224 -3.49 7.73 29.38
CA ALA A 224 -2.42 8.39 28.65
C ALA A 224 -2.23 7.83 27.23
N ARG A 225 -3.34 7.52 26.54
CA ARG A 225 -3.32 6.99 25.17
C ARG A 225 -3.12 8.14 24.17
N PRO A 226 -2.09 8.10 23.30
CA PRO A 226 -1.84 9.18 22.36
C PRO A 226 -2.81 9.14 21.18
N ARG A 227 -3.18 10.32 20.68
CA ARG A 227 -3.97 10.52 19.46
C ARG A 227 -3.09 11.22 18.44
N ILE A 228 -2.50 10.43 17.55
CA ILE A 228 -1.47 10.93 16.62
C ILE A 228 -2.10 11.13 15.25
N ALA A 229 -1.94 12.35 14.74
CA ALA A 229 -2.35 12.75 13.39
C ALA A 229 -1.15 13.17 12.52
N ALA A 230 -0.01 13.48 13.13
CA ALA A 230 1.19 13.87 12.41
C ALA A 230 1.84 12.63 11.78
N ASP A 231 2.08 12.69 10.48
CA ASP A 231 2.83 11.68 9.74
C ASP A 231 4.32 11.77 10.10
N ASN A 232 5.01 10.64 9.98
CA ASN A 232 6.46 10.54 10.15
C ASN A 232 7.03 9.74 8.97
N ALA A 233 8.03 8.88 9.18
CA ALA A 233 8.51 7.91 8.19
C ALA A 233 7.36 7.05 7.62
N THR A 234 6.27 6.88 8.39
CA THR A 234 5.01 6.26 7.99
C THR A 234 3.83 7.22 8.22
N PRO A 235 2.73 7.09 7.46
CA PRO A 235 1.53 7.90 7.69
C PRO A 235 0.86 7.50 9.02
N ALA A 236 0.27 8.47 9.71
CA ALA A 236 -0.41 8.25 10.98
C ALA A 236 -1.72 7.47 10.81
N GLY A 237 -1.99 6.53 11.73
CA GLY A 237 -3.22 5.74 11.73
C GLY A 237 -4.52 6.55 11.63
N ASN A 238 -4.62 7.73 12.28
CA ASN A 238 -5.80 8.59 12.16
C ASN A 238 -6.01 9.10 10.73
N GLY A 239 -4.95 9.54 10.04
CA GLY A 239 -5.05 10.05 8.67
C GLY A 239 -5.33 8.94 7.67
N VAL A 240 -4.71 7.76 7.83
CA VAL A 240 -5.02 6.58 7.00
C VAL A 240 -6.46 6.12 7.23
N MET A 241 -6.93 6.07 8.49
CA MET A 241 -8.31 5.68 8.79
C MET A 241 -9.31 6.69 8.23
N ALA A 242 -9.03 7.99 8.28
CA ALA A 242 -9.85 9.01 7.63
C ALA A 242 -10.05 8.71 6.13
N ALA A 243 -8.97 8.36 5.44
CA ALA A 243 -9.03 8.00 4.03
C ALA A 243 -9.79 6.68 3.79
N VAL A 244 -9.63 5.68 4.67
CA VAL A 244 -10.39 4.42 4.62
C VAL A 244 -11.89 4.70 4.77
N LEU A 245 -12.30 5.50 5.75
CA LEU A 245 -13.71 5.84 5.98
C LEU A 245 -14.29 6.63 4.78
N ALA A 246 -13.56 7.61 4.26
CA ALA A 246 -13.97 8.36 3.07
C ALA A 246 -14.12 7.44 1.84
N ARG A 247 -13.19 6.51 1.66
CA ARG A 247 -13.24 5.52 0.58
C ARG A 247 -14.39 4.53 0.75
N LEU A 248 -14.65 4.05 1.96
CA LEU A 248 -15.81 3.21 2.27
C LEU A 248 -17.12 3.92 1.96
N TYR A 249 -17.25 5.22 2.26
CA TYR A 249 -18.42 6.00 1.87
C TYR A 249 -18.63 5.98 0.35
N HIS A 250 -17.61 6.33 -0.44
CA HIS A 250 -17.73 6.39 -1.90
C HIS A 250 -17.89 5.02 -2.58
N LEU A 251 -17.43 3.95 -1.94
CA LEU A 251 -17.55 2.59 -2.47
C LEU A 251 -18.86 1.89 -2.08
N THR A 252 -19.48 2.28 -0.96
CA THR A 252 -20.67 1.59 -0.42
C THR A 252 -21.94 2.45 -0.43
N GLY A 253 -21.79 3.77 -0.48
CA GLY A 253 -22.88 4.73 -0.30
C GLY A 253 -23.39 4.88 1.13
N ASP A 254 -22.80 4.19 2.11
CA ASP A 254 -23.26 4.30 3.50
C ASP A 254 -22.77 5.61 4.12
N ALA A 255 -23.72 6.52 4.36
CA ALA A 255 -23.49 7.84 4.95
C ALA A 255 -22.93 7.78 6.38
N ALA A 256 -23.00 6.64 7.08
CA ALA A 256 -22.34 6.47 8.37
C ALA A 256 -20.82 6.61 8.26
N TRP A 257 -20.21 6.12 7.16
CA TRP A 257 -18.78 6.26 6.92
C TRP A 257 -18.38 7.72 6.66
N ARG A 258 -19.21 8.46 5.89
CA ARG A 258 -18.99 9.90 5.68
C ARG A 258 -19.03 10.67 7.00
N ARG A 259 -20.10 10.51 7.79
CA ARG A 259 -20.21 11.17 9.11
C ARG A 259 -19.03 10.85 10.01
N ARG A 260 -18.55 9.61 9.98
CA ARG A 260 -17.41 9.19 10.79
C ARG A 260 -16.10 9.80 10.30
N ALA A 261 -15.87 9.87 8.98
CA ALA A 261 -14.73 10.55 8.38
C ALA A 261 -14.73 12.05 8.71
N GLU A 262 -15.87 12.72 8.57
CA GLU A 262 -16.06 14.13 8.93
C GLU A 262 -15.73 14.38 10.40
N ALA A 263 -16.27 13.56 11.32
CA ALA A 263 -15.98 13.68 12.74
C ALA A 263 -14.48 13.52 13.05
N LEU A 264 -13.79 12.61 12.36
CA LEU A 264 -12.35 12.41 12.52
C LEU A 264 -11.53 13.59 11.99
N LEU A 265 -11.87 14.10 10.81
CA LEU A 265 -11.21 15.28 10.23
C LEU A 265 -11.42 16.51 11.12
N MET A 266 -12.64 16.71 11.62
CA MET A 266 -12.99 17.81 12.52
C MET A 266 -12.25 17.74 13.85
N ALA A 267 -12.01 16.54 14.39
CA ALA A 267 -11.22 16.35 15.61
C ALA A 267 -9.80 16.96 15.52
N PHE A 268 -9.25 17.06 14.31
CA PHE A 268 -7.95 17.65 14.02
C PHE A 268 -8.03 18.99 13.27
N GLY A 269 -9.24 19.56 13.09
CA GLY A 269 -9.44 20.82 12.37
C GLY A 269 -8.78 22.03 13.04
N GLY A 270 -8.51 21.96 14.35
CA GLY A 270 -7.83 23.01 15.13
C GLY A 270 -6.30 22.97 15.09
N LEU A 271 -5.68 22.18 14.20
CA LEU A 271 -4.21 22.02 14.18
C LEU A 271 -3.45 23.29 13.72
N GLY A 272 -4.08 24.19 12.96
CA GLY A 272 -3.44 25.39 12.42
C GLY A 272 -2.19 25.04 11.60
N ASP A 273 -1.07 25.70 11.89
CA ASP A 273 0.21 25.47 11.20
C ASP A 273 0.73 24.02 11.32
N ARG A 274 0.29 23.26 12.34
CA ARG A 274 0.68 21.85 12.52
C ARG A 274 0.04 20.92 11.49
N LEU A 275 -0.94 21.38 10.72
CA LEU A 275 -1.58 20.60 9.67
C LEU A 275 -0.58 20.19 8.56
N ALA A 276 0.48 20.97 8.36
CA ALA A 276 1.57 20.62 7.44
C ALA A 276 2.29 19.31 7.81
N ALA A 277 2.25 18.92 9.08
CA ALA A 277 2.79 17.65 9.56
C ALA A 277 1.80 16.48 9.39
N ALA A 278 0.58 16.71 8.92
CA ALA A 278 -0.47 15.69 8.75
C ALA A 278 -0.99 15.58 7.30
N PRO A 279 -0.10 15.36 6.29
CA PRO A 279 -0.52 15.29 4.90
C PRO A 279 -1.52 14.15 4.62
N SER A 280 -1.47 13.03 5.35
CA SER A 280 -2.46 11.96 5.23
C SER A 280 -3.90 12.40 5.57
N LEU A 281 -4.08 13.26 6.58
CA LEU A 281 -5.39 13.84 6.92
C LEU A 281 -5.88 14.80 5.83
N LEU A 282 -4.98 15.62 5.27
CA LEU A 282 -5.32 16.51 4.16
C LEU A 282 -5.76 15.72 2.92
N ALA A 283 -5.03 14.66 2.58
CA ALA A 283 -5.39 13.76 1.48
C ALA A 283 -6.74 13.06 1.73
N ALA A 284 -7.04 12.70 2.98
CA ALA A 284 -8.33 12.12 3.34
C ALA A 284 -9.49 13.12 3.19
N ALA A 285 -9.28 14.39 3.54
CA ALA A 285 -10.28 15.45 3.35
C ALA A 285 -10.56 15.69 1.86
N ASP A 286 -9.51 15.77 1.04
CA ASP A 286 -9.65 15.90 -0.42
C ASP A 286 -10.36 14.68 -1.03
N LEU A 287 -9.99 13.46 -0.62
CA LEU A 287 -10.68 12.23 -1.03
C LEU A 287 -12.17 12.26 -0.66
N LEU A 288 -12.51 12.71 0.56
CA LEU A 288 -13.89 12.73 1.04
C LEU A 288 -14.76 13.65 0.18
N GLU A 289 -14.32 14.89 -0.03
CA GLU A 289 -15.12 15.90 -0.74
C GLU A 289 -15.04 15.77 -2.25
N ALA A 290 -13.88 15.36 -2.74
CA ALA A 290 -13.55 15.48 -4.13
C ALA A 290 -13.47 14.10 -4.83
N GLY A 291 -13.44 12.97 -4.11
CA GLY A 291 -13.26 11.62 -4.68
C GLY A 291 -13.96 11.31 -6.01
N THR A 292 -13.28 10.62 -6.92
CA THR A 292 -13.86 10.10 -8.17
C THR A 292 -13.99 8.59 -8.11
N THR A 293 -15.21 8.08 -8.20
CA THR A 293 -15.45 6.65 -8.41
C THR A 293 -15.54 6.36 -9.90
N VAL A 294 -14.60 5.59 -10.44
CA VAL A 294 -14.63 5.07 -11.81
C VAL A 294 -15.38 3.75 -11.81
N VAL A 295 -16.57 3.73 -12.39
CA VAL A 295 -17.36 2.50 -12.54
C VAL A 295 -17.06 1.90 -13.90
N VAL A 296 -16.53 0.68 -13.95
CA VAL A 296 -16.29 -0.03 -15.21
C VAL A 296 -17.33 -1.13 -15.38
N ALA A 297 -18.04 -1.09 -16.50
CA ALA A 297 -19.08 -2.04 -16.88
C ALA A 297 -18.69 -2.77 -18.16
N GLY A 298 -18.95 -4.06 -18.23
CA GLY A 298 -18.65 -4.92 -19.37
C GLY A 298 -18.38 -6.37 -18.93
N PRO A 299 -18.25 -7.31 -19.88
CA PRO A 299 -17.88 -8.70 -19.56
C PRO A 299 -16.50 -8.74 -18.87
N GLN A 300 -16.38 -9.49 -17.77
CA GLN A 300 -15.22 -9.45 -16.88
C GLN A 300 -13.89 -9.77 -17.57
N ASP A 301 -13.91 -10.72 -18.51
CA ASP A 301 -12.70 -11.19 -19.21
C ASP A 301 -12.50 -10.56 -20.60
N ALA A 302 -13.35 -9.60 -20.98
CA ALA A 302 -13.18 -8.92 -22.25
C ALA A 302 -11.99 -7.94 -22.17
N HIS A 303 -11.10 -7.99 -23.17
CA HIS A 303 -9.93 -7.09 -23.28
C HIS A 303 -10.31 -5.62 -23.10
N ALA A 304 -11.40 -5.16 -23.73
CA ALA A 304 -11.87 -3.78 -23.58
C ALA A 304 -12.23 -3.39 -22.13
N THR A 305 -12.81 -4.32 -21.35
CA THR A 305 -13.09 -4.11 -19.93
C THR A 305 -11.80 -4.04 -19.13
N LEU A 306 -10.85 -4.94 -19.39
CA LEU A 306 -9.55 -5.00 -18.73
C LEU A 306 -8.69 -3.77 -19.03
N ASP A 307 -8.75 -3.23 -20.24
CA ASP A 307 -8.03 -2.02 -20.63
C ASP A 307 -8.59 -0.77 -19.91
N LEU A 308 -9.92 -0.66 -19.79
CA LEU A 308 -10.56 0.42 -19.03
C LEU A 308 -10.23 0.32 -17.52
N LEU A 309 -10.26 -0.88 -16.95
CA LEU A 309 -9.85 -1.12 -15.57
C LEU A 309 -8.39 -0.75 -15.35
N SER A 310 -7.50 -1.17 -16.25
CA SER A 310 -6.07 -0.87 -16.17
C SER A 310 -5.81 0.63 -16.25
N ALA A 311 -6.50 1.34 -17.14
CA ALA A 311 -6.42 2.80 -17.22
C ALA A 311 -6.93 3.50 -15.96
N ALA A 312 -8.00 2.99 -15.35
CA ALA A 312 -8.55 3.53 -14.10
C ALA A 312 -7.62 3.28 -12.90
N LEU A 313 -7.11 2.05 -12.75
CA LEU A 313 -6.22 1.64 -11.65
C LEU A 313 -4.82 2.25 -11.76
N ALA A 314 -4.38 2.60 -12.97
CA ALA A 314 -3.13 3.33 -13.20
C ALA A 314 -3.25 4.85 -13.01
N ALA A 315 -4.41 5.37 -12.59
CA ALA A 315 -4.59 6.80 -12.34
C ALA A 315 -3.58 7.31 -11.27
N PRO A 316 -2.93 8.47 -11.49
CA PRO A 316 -1.93 9.00 -10.57
C PRO A 316 -2.54 9.63 -9.32
N ASP A 317 -3.80 10.02 -9.37
CA ASP A 317 -4.52 10.63 -8.25
C ASP A 317 -5.01 9.57 -7.24
N PRO A 318 -4.58 9.62 -5.97
CA PRO A 318 -5.07 8.71 -4.92
C PRO A 318 -6.55 8.94 -4.54
N ALA A 319 -7.19 10.03 -4.98
CA ALA A 319 -8.61 10.27 -4.78
C ALA A 319 -9.51 9.56 -5.82
N VAL A 320 -8.91 8.76 -6.72
CA VAL A 320 -9.62 7.88 -7.64
C VAL A 320 -9.85 6.52 -6.98
N MET A 321 -11.09 6.04 -7.03
CA MET A 321 -11.45 4.66 -6.72
C MET A 321 -12.01 3.95 -7.95
N VAL A 322 -11.95 2.62 -7.94
CA VAL A 322 -12.49 1.79 -9.03
C VAL A 322 -13.58 0.85 -8.50
N LEU A 323 -14.72 0.81 -9.19
CA LEU A 323 -15.79 -0.15 -8.96
C LEU A 323 -16.09 -0.92 -10.25
N ARG A 324 -16.43 -2.19 -10.13
CA ARG A 324 -17.03 -2.95 -11.24
C ARG A 324 -18.55 -2.79 -11.17
N ALA A 325 -19.21 -2.79 -12.32
CA ALA A 325 -20.67 -2.65 -12.39
C ALA A 325 -21.43 -3.72 -11.58
N SER A 326 -20.91 -4.96 -11.54
CA SER A 326 -21.44 -6.03 -10.69
C SER A 326 -21.58 -5.63 -9.23
N ASP A 327 -20.58 -4.90 -8.73
CA ASP A 327 -20.51 -4.45 -7.35
C ASP A 327 -21.43 -3.23 -7.17
N ALA A 328 -21.52 -2.38 -8.19
CA ALA A 328 -22.37 -1.20 -8.20
C ALA A 328 -23.88 -1.52 -8.17
N HIS A 329 -24.30 -2.71 -8.61
CA HIS A 329 -25.69 -3.16 -8.49
C HIS A 329 -26.16 -3.37 -7.05
N GLY A 330 -25.23 -3.65 -6.13
CA GLY A 330 -25.52 -3.81 -4.70
C GLY A 330 -25.65 -2.48 -3.94
N LEU A 331 -25.41 -1.35 -4.60
CA LEU A 331 -25.39 -0.03 -3.96
C LEU A 331 -26.81 0.53 -3.75
N PRO A 332 -26.97 1.47 -2.79
CA PRO A 332 -28.21 2.24 -2.65
C PRO A 332 -28.61 2.94 -3.94
N ARG A 333 -29.93 3.12 -4.18
CA ARG A 333 -30.45 3.71 -5.43
C ARG A 333 -30.03 5.16 -5.66
N ASP A 334 -29.77 5.88 -4.59
CA ASP A 334 -29.28 7.26 -4.57
C ASP A 334 -27.77 7.35 -4.76
N HIS A 335 -27.05 6.23 -4.76
CA HIS A 335 -25.64 6.21 -5.08
C HIS A 335 -25.43 6.52 -6.58
N PRO A 336 -24.51 7.41 -6.96
CA PRO A 336 -24.33 7.83 -8.35
C PRO A 336 -23.96 6.67 -9.30
N ALA A 337 -23.17 5.70 -8.81
CA ALA A 337 -22.80 4.50 -9.55
C ALA A 337 -23.94 3.48 -9.73
N PHE A 338 -25.08 3.66 -9.07
CA PHE A 338 -26.18 2.71 -9.15
C PHE A 338 -26.68 2.55 -10.59
N GLY A 339 -26.84 1.30 -11.02
CA GLY A 339 -27.41 0.97 -12.32
C GLY A 339 -26.53 1.33 -13.53
N LYS A 340 -25.24 1.59 -13.37
CA LYS A 340 -24.33 1.76 -14.50
C LYS A 340 -24.05 0.41 -15.16
N THR A 341 -24.25 0.34 -16.47
CA THR A 341 -24.11 -0.88 -17.27
C THR A 341 -23.19 -0.65 -18.47
N ASP A 342 -22.92 -1.70 -19.23
CA ASP A 342 -22.31 -1.56 -20.54
C ASP A 342 -23.21 -0.76 -21.50
N ILE A 343 -22.65 -0.39 -22.66
CA ILE A 343 -23.37 0.31 -23.73
C ILE A 343 -23.56 -0.66 -24.90
N GLY A 344 -24.73 -1.27 -25.00
CA GLY A 344 -25.04 -2.21 -26.07
C GLY A 344 -24.08 -3.39 -26.14
N GLY A 345 -23.64 -3.90 -24.98
CA GLY A 345 -22.64 -4.98 -24.88
C GLY A 345 -21.18 -4.52 -25.01
N GLN A 346 -20.92 -3.22 -25.25
CA GLN A 346 -19.57 -2.67 -25.26
C GLN A 346 -19.17 -2.16 -23.88
N ALA A 347 -17.95 -2.50 -23.45
CA ALA A 347 -17.41 -2.06 -22.16
C ALA A 347 -17.38 -0.53 -22.07
N ALA A 348 -17.76 0.00 -20.90
CA ALA A 348 -17.86 1.43 -20.65
C ALA A 348 -17.40 1.78 -19.23
N ALA A 349 -16.65 2.87 -19.11
CA ALA A 349 -16.27 3.48 -17.84
C ALA A 349 -17.09 4.75 -17.58
N TYR A 350 -17.46 4.98 -16.33
CA TYR A 350 -18.20 6.16 -15.89
C TYR A 350 -17.42 6.85 -14.76
N LEU A 351 -17.16 8.15 -14.92
CA LEU A 351 -16.56 8.96 -13.87
C LEU A 351 -17.66 9.56 -12.99
N CYS A 352 -17.79 9.04 -11.77
CA CYS A 352 -18.76 9.53 -10.78
C CYS A 352 -18.07 10.45 -9.78
N ARG A 353 -18.56 11.69 -9.66
CA ARG A 353 -18.02 12.75 -8.80
C ARG A 353 -19.18 13.40 -8.05
N GLY A 354 -19.09 13.45 -6.72
CA GLY A 354 -20.23 13.82 -5.89
C GLY A 354 -21.45 12.95 -6.21
N ASN A 355 -22.59 13.57 -6.51
CA ASN A 355 -23.84 12.84 -6.78
C ASN A 355 -24.13 12.62 -8.28
N VAL A 356 -23.15 12.81 -9.16
CA VAL A 356 -23.34 12.75 -10.62
C VAL A 356 -22.29 11.85 -11.26
N CYS A 357 -22.67 11.09 -12.30
CA CYS A 357 -21.73 10.42 -13.18
C CYS A 357 -21.76 11.04 -14.58
N GLY A 358 -20.59 11.11 -15.21
CA GLY A 358 -20.44 11.55 -16.59
C GLY A 358 -20.99 10.55 -17.62
N LEU A 359 -20.88 10.93 -18.88
CA LEU A 359 -21.18 10.08 -20.03
C LEU A 359 -20.24 8.86 -20.09
N PRO A 360 -20.68 7.72 -20.66
CA PRO A 360 -19.84 6.54 -20.82
C PRO A 360 -18.58 6.83 -21.65
N ILE A 361 -17.46 6.29 -21.21
CA ILE A 361 -16.16 6.35 -21.89
C ILE A 361 -15.78 4.93 -22.28
N THR A 362 -15.61 4.69 -23.58
CA THR A 362 -15.24 3.37 -24.12
C THR A 362 -13.77 3.28 -24.54
N ASP A 363 -13.07 4.41 -24.60
CA ASP A 363 -11.65 4.51 -24.95
C ASP A 363 -10.78 4.67 -23.69
N PRO A 364 -9.89 3.70 -23.38
CA PRO A 364 -8.96 3.77 -22.25
C PRO A 364 -8.02 4.98 -22.28
N ALA A 365 -7.57 5.42 -23.46
CA ALA A 365 -6.67 6.58 -23.58
C ALA A 365 -7.40 7.87 -23.18
N ARG A 366 -8.64 8.03 -23.63
CA ARG A 366 -9.50 9.14 -23.21
C ARG A 366 -9.81 9.10 -21.71
N LEU A 367 -10.06 7.91 -21.15
CA LEU A 367 -10.26 7.73 -19.70
C LEU A 367 -9.02 8.21 -18.93
N ALA A 368 -7.84 7.72 -19.29
CA ALA A 368 -6.58 8.11 -18.66
C ALA A 368 -6.32 9.63 -18.74
N ALA A 369 -6.63 10.26 -19.88
CA ALA A 369 -6.50 11.71 -20.03
C ALA A 369 -7.43 12.48 -19.08
N GLN A 370 -8.70 12.08 -18.94
CA GLN A 370 -9.64 12.74 -18.04
C GLN A 370 -9.30 12.56 -16.56
N LEU A 371 -8.63 11.46 -16.20
CA LEU A 371 -8.16 11.21 -14.82
C LEU A 371 -6.91 12.02 -14.46
N ARG A 372 -6.10 12.47 -15.45
CA ARG A 372 -4.94 13.35 -15.22
C ARG A 372 -5.32 14.82 -15.06
N GLY A 373 -6.36 15.29 -15.75
CA GLY A 373 -6.76 16.71 -15.77
C GLY A 373 -7.58 17.19 -14.57
N ARG A 374 -7.53 16.52 -13.42
CA ARG A 374 -8.37 16.86 -12.27
C ARG A 374 -7.88 18.10 -11.50
N TYR A 375 -6.57 18.34 -11.49
CA TYR A 375 -5.94 19.49 -10.82
C TYR A 375 -5.16 20.40 -11.80
N GLY A 376 -5.33 20.19 -13.12
CA GLY A 376 -4.54 20.83 -14.17
C GLY A 376 -5.38 21.55 -15.21
#